data_AF-A0AAU8S808-F1
#
_entry.id   AF-A0AAU8S808-F1
#
_cell.length_a   1.000
_cell.length_b   1.000
_cell.length_c   1.000
_cell.angle_alpha   90.00
_cell.angle_beta   90.00
_cell.angle_gamma   90.00
#
_symmetry.space_group_name_H-M   'P 1'
#
loop_
_entity.id
_entity.type
_entity.pdbx_description
1 polymer ?
#
loop_
_entity_poly.entity_id
_entity_poly.type
_entity_poly.pdbx_seq_one_letter_code
_entity_poly.pdbx_strand_id
1 'polypeptide(L)'
;MKPAEGPFAALDPARGRGWSVFVDALKVPARIGIHPHEHAAPQPVVIDARLAYRREPSEAGGDGWIDYDAYCARLASFLAHKPHTRLLETLALEIAVLSFDEWPALDALTLALHKPKIRPGTKRVGVELDWTRADHAAWRAAAREAAARHEHALPCDARKPCAFAAASGMYSPCWVLPSACRPRSGTPSCRCLPTPGRARRRARSPALARSC
;
A
#
# COMPACT_ATOMS: atom_id res chain seq x y z
N MET A 1 -18.39 38.42 20.56
CA MET A 1 -18.12 37.04 20.11
C MET A 1 -16.63 36.81 20.22
N LYS A 2 -16.16 35.90 21.07
CA LYS A 2 -14.75 35.49 21.05
C LYS A 2 -14.52 34.69 19.76
N PRO A 3 -13.48 34.97 18.95
CA PRO A 3 -13.14 34.10 17.84
C PRO A 3 -12.87 32.71 18.40
N ALA A 4 -13.42 31.68 17.77
CA ALA A 4 -13.05 30.31 18.10
C ALA A 4 -11.57 30.12 17.74
N GLU A 5 -10.69 30.07 18.75
CA GLU A 5 -9.31 29.58 18.59
C GLU A 5 -9.36 28.06 18.36
N GLY A 6 -9.82 27.68 17.17
CA GLY A 6 -9.77 26.31 16.67
C GLY A 6 -8.34 25.95 16.26
N PRO A 7 -8.03 24.65 16.12
CA PRO A 7 -6.72 24.17 15.70
C PRO A 7 -6.29 24.69 14.32
N PHE A 8 -7.21 25.29 13.56
CA PHE A 8 -7.02 25.80 12.21
C PHE A 8 -7.01 27.33 12.09
N ALA A 9 -6.92 28.07 13.21
CA ALA A 9 -6.92 29.54 13.19
C ALA A 9 -5.78 30.16 12.35
N ALA A 10 -4.76 29.38 11.98
CA ALA A 10 -3.61 29.80 11.18
C ALA A 10 -3.51 29.16 9.78
N LEU A 11 -4.51 28.39 9.34
CA LEU A 11 -4.52 27.86 7.97
C LEU A 11 -5.16 28.88 7.05
N ASP A 12 -4.33 29.56 6.27
CA ASP A 12 -4.75 30.48 5.19
C ASP A 12 -5.75 29.69 4.30
N PRO A 13 -7.07 30.00 4.35
CA PRO A 13 -7.99 29.38 3.43
C PRO A 13 -7.50 29.74 2.04
N ALA A 14 -7.32 28.74 1.18
CA ALA A 14 -6.94 28.93 -0.21
C ALA A 14 -7.55 30.24 -0.74
N ARG A 15 -6.68 31.17 -1.15
CA ARG A 15 -6.91 32.60 -1.42
C ARG A 15 -7.96 32.89 -2.52
N GLY A 16 -9.19 32.37 -2.43
CA GLY A 16 -10.20 32.43 -3.50
C GLY A 16 -11.65 32.01 -3.15
N ARG A 17 -12.54 32.06 -4.16
CA ARG A 17 -14.02 31.94 -4.16
C ARG A 17 -14.57 30.53 -3.91
N GLY A 18 -14.08 29.81 -2.91
CA GLY A 18 -14.53 28.44 -2.58
C GLY A 18 -15.24 28.34 -1.25
N TRP A 19 -15.66 27.11 -0.91
CA TRP A 19 -16.26 26.74 0.36
C TRP A 19 -15.33 25.82 1.13
N SER A 20 -15.38 25.89 2.46
CA SER A 20 -14.64 24.95 3.32
C SER A 20 -15.56 24.36 4.38
N VAL A 21 -15.65 23.04 4.40
CA VAL A 21 -16.24 22.27 5.49
C VAL A 21 -15.16 22.00 6.52
N PHE A 22 -15.48 22.13 7.80
CA PHE A 22 -14.57 21.81 8.89
C PHE A 22 -15.19 20.79 9.83
N VAL A 23 -14.36 19.87 10.31
CA VAL A 23 -14.70 18.84 11.29
C VAL A 23 -13.67 18.98 12.41
N ASP A 24 -14.13 19.37 13.60
CA ASP A 24 -13.26 19.54 14.76
C ASP A 24 -13.44 18.37 15.74
N ALA A 25 -12.31 17.84 16.20
CA ALA A 25 -12.21 16.85 17.25
C ALA A 25 -13.06 15.59 17.06
N LEU A 26 -13.11 15.03 15.83
CA LEU A 26 -13.74 13.74 15.58
C LEU A 26 -12.94 12.63 16.27
N LYS A 27 -13.51 12.04 17.32
CA LYS A 27 -12.87 10.99 18.12
C LYS A 27 -13.29 9.62 17.62
N VAL A 28 -12.35 8.82 17.14
CA VAL A 28 -12.60 7.49 16.57
C VAL A 28 -11.62 6.47 17.16
N PRO A 29 -12.06 5.25 17.51
CA PRO A 29 -11.15 4.17 17.86
C PRO A 29 -10.36 3.71 16.61
N ALA A 30 -9.04 3.61 16.74
CA ALA A 30 -8.17 3.08 15.69
C ALA A 30 -7.07 2.18 16.28
N ARG A 31 -6.66 1.15 15.53
CA ARG A 31 -5.52 0.30 15.91
C ARG A 31 -4.23 0.97 15.44
N ILE A 32 -3.62 1.76 16.33
CA ILE A 32 -2.51 2.65 15.99
C ILE A 32 -1.40 2.63 17.05
N GLY A 33 -0.15 2.48 16.62
CA GLY A 33 1.00 2.61 17.51
C GLY A 33 2.22 1.77 17.16
N ILE A 34 3.35 2.10 17.76
CA ILE A 34 4.64 1.45 17.56
C ILE A 34 4.91 0.44 18.69
N HIS A 35 4.38 0.68 19.90
CA HIS A 35 4.70 -0.12 21.07
C HIS A 35 3.85 -1.40 21.12
N PRO A 36 4.39 -2.52 21.65
CA PRO A 36 3.70 -3.81 21.66
C PRO A 36 2.32 -3.80 22.31
N HIS A 37 2.14 -3.04 23.40
CA HIS A 37 0.86 -2.92 24.10
C HIS A 37 -0.21 -2.19 23.27
N GLU A 38 0.18 -1.40 22.27
CA GLU A 38 -0.73 -0.67 21.39
C GLU A 38 -1.34 -1.58 20.32
N HIS A 39 -0.80 -2.79 20.12
CA HIS A 39 -1.37 -3.79 19.22
C HIS A 39 -2.55 -4.55 19.85
N ALA A 40 -2.65 -4.56 21.18
CA ALA A 40 -3.63 -5.36 21.92
C ALA A 40 -5.06 -4.84 21.80
N ALA A 41 -5.25 -3.52 21.74
CA ALA A 41 -6.58 -2.89 21.68
C ALA A 41 -6.59 -1.59 20.86
N PRO A 42 -7.72 -1.25 20.20
CA PRO A 42 -7.90 0.07 19.59
C PRO A 42 -7.75 1.20 20.61
N GLN A 43 -7.16 2.30 20.17
CA GLN A 43 -6.98 3.51 20.97
C GLN A 43 -7.71 4.67 20.30
N PRO A 44 -8.26 5.62 21.07
CA PRO A 44 -8.88 6.80 20.48
C PRO A 44 -7.84 7.63 19.73
N VAL A 45 -8.15 8.01 18.50
CA VAL A 45 -7.48 9.05 17.72
C VAL A 45 -8.46 10.19 17.56
N VAL A 46 -7.95 11.41 17.66
CA VAL A 46 -8.72 12.62 17.41
C VAL A 46 -8.29 13.19 16.07
N ILE A 47 -9.27 13.46 15.21
CA ILE A 47 -9.08 13.93 13.85
C ILE A 47 -9.74 15.29 13.73
N ASP A 48 -8.97 16.28 13.32
CA ASP A 48 -9.47 17.55 12.83
C ASP A 48 -9.31 17.53 11.30
N ALA A 49 -10.33 17.93 10.55
CA ALA A 49 -10.30 17.94 9.09
C ALA A 49 -10.88 19.24 8.52
N ARG A 50 -10.25 19.77 7.47
CA ARG A 50 -10.74 20.89 6.68
C ARG A 50 -10.79 20.49 5.22
N LEU A 51 -11.99 20.49 4.65
CA LEU A 51 -12.27 20.05 3.29
C LEU A 51 -12.67 21.26 2.44
N ALA A 52 -11.82 21.66 1.51
CA ALA A 52 -12.07 22.79 0.62
C ALA A 52 -12.55 22.32 -0.75
N TYR A 53 -13.54 23.01 -1.32
CA TYR A 53 -14.03 22.79 -2.68
C TYR A 53 -14.43 24.12 -3.32
N ARG A 54 -14.38 24.21 -4.65
CA ARG A 54 -14.52 25.49 -5.37
C ARG A 54 -15.90 25.76 -5.97
N ARG A 55 -16.74 24.73 -6.09
CA ARG A 55 -18.07 24.86 -6.71
C ARG A 55 -19.08 25.38 -5.71
N GLU A 56 -20.06 26.13 -6.20
CA GLU A 56 -21.24 26.48 -5.41
C GLU A 56 -22.00 25.19 -5.05
N PRO A 57 -22.35 24.97 -3.76
CA PRO A 57 -23.10 23.80 -3.34
C PRO A 57 -24.45 23.78 -4.05
N SER A 58 -24.80 22.63 -4.62
CA SER A 58 -26.12 22.42 -5.21
C SER A 58 -26.60 21.01 -4.89
N GLU A 59 -27.82 20.94 -4.37
CA GLU A 59 -28.49 19.68 -4.03
C GLU A 59 -28.95 18.93 -5.28
N ALA A 60 -29.09 19.62 -6.42
CA ALA A 60 -29.66 19.08 -7.65
C ALA A 60 -28.78 18.02 -8.35
N GLY A 61 -27.51 17.87 -7.95
CA GLY A 61 -26.52 17.08 -8.69
C GLY A 61 -25.70 16.07 -7.89
N GLY A 62 -25.88 15.95 -6.57
CA GLY A 62 -25.18 14.96 -5.71
C GLY A 62 -23.67 15.13 -5.53
N ASP A 63 -22.96 15.57 -6.57
CA ASP A 63 -21.49 15.59 -6.66
C ASP A 63 -20.90 17.01 -6.53
N GLY A 64 -21.77 18.00 -6.28
CA GLY A 64 -21.42 19.42 -6.22
C GLY A 64 -20.89 19.89 -4.86
N TRP A 65 -21.14 19.12 -3.80
CA TRP A 65 -20.87 19.51 -2.42
C TRP A 65 -20.33 18.33 -1.61
N ILE A 66 -19.84 18.61 -0.41
CA ILE A 66 -19.28 17.60 0.49
C ILE A 66 -20.29 17.35 1.61
N ASP A 67 -20.88 16.16 1.61
CA ASP A 67 -21.65 15.65 2.74
C ASP A 67 -20.70 15.31 3.90
N TYR A 68 -20.70 16.19 4.91
CA TYR A 68 -19.83 16.07 6.06
C TYR A 68 -20.26 14.97 7.04
N ASP A 69 -21.54 14.61 7.07
CA ASP A 69 -22.02 13.52 7.91
C ASP A 69 -21.57 12.18 7.32
N ALA A 70 -21.76 12.02 6.00
CA ALA A 70 -21.22 10.88 5.26
C ALA A 70 -19.69 10.78 5.38
N TYR A 71 -18.98 11.91 5.34
CA TYR A 71 -17.53 11.96 5.58
C TYR A 71 -17.14 11.42 6.96
N CYS A 72 -17.78 11.91 8.02
CA CYS A 72 -17.50 11.45 9.38
C CYS A 72 -17.82 9.96 9.57
N ALA A 73 -18.99 9.50 9.08
CA ALA A 73 -19.41 8.11 9.15
C ALA A 73 -18.44 7.19 8.40
N ARG A 74 -17.98 7.63 7.22
CA ARG A 74 -17.04 6.87 6.41
C ARG A 74 -15.68 6.74 7.05
N LEU A 75 -15.14 7.83 7.61
CA LEU A 75 -13.87 7.80 8.36
C LEU A 75 -13.97 6.85 9.56
N ALA A 76 -15.05 6.93 10.33
CA ALA A 76 -15.28 6.05 11.47
C ALA A 76 -15.31 4.58 11.03
N SER A 77 -16.04 4.27 9.98
CA SER A 77 -16.11 2.92 9.40
C SER A 77 -14.76 2.44 8.88
N PHE A 78 -14.02 3.28 8.15
CA PHE A 78 -12.69 2.96 7.64
C PHE A 78 -11.73 2.58 8.77
N LEU A 79 -11.65 3.41 9.82
CA LEU A 79 -10.74 3.20 10.94
C LEU A 79 -11.11 1.98 11.81
N ALA A 80 -12.40 1.66 11.92
CA ALA A 80 -12.87 0.49 12.66
C ALA A 80 -12.44 -0.84 12.02
N HIS A 81 -12.39 -0.91 10.69
CA HIS A 81 -12.13 -2.15 9.95
C HIS A 81 -10.68 -2.29 9.46
N LYS A 82 -9.89 -1.24 9.58
CA LYS A 82 -8.52 -1.22 9.06
C LYS A 82 -7.56 -2.07 9.92
N PRO A 83 -6.57 -2.75 9.30
CA PRO A 83 -5.44 -3.33 10.01
C PRO A 83 -4.67 -2.31 10.86
N HIS A 84 -3.88 -2.82 11.81
CA HIS A 84 -3.06 -1.98 12.69
C HIS A 84 -2.04 -1.17 11.90
N THR A 85 -2.06 0.15 12.07
CA THR A 85 -1.09 1.07 11.50
C THR A 85 -0.06 1.46 12.56
N ARG A 86 1.21 1.60 12.18
CA ARG A 86 2.27 1.91 13.14
C ARG A 86 2.38 3.41 13.47
N LEU A 87 2.24 4.25 12.46
CA LEU A 87 2.54 5.68 12.50
C LEU A 87 1.30 6.53 12.20
N LEU A 88 1.19 7.68 12.87
CA LEU A 88 0.10 8.63 12.60
C LEU A 88 0.25 9.24 11.21
N GLU A 89 1.47 9.42 10.74
CA GLU A 89 1.84 9.90 9.41
C GLU A 89 1.26 8.99 8.32
N THR A 90 1.44 7.67 8.48
CA THR A 90 0.86 6.68 7.56
C THR A 90 -0.66 6.72 7.61
N LEU A 91 -1.25 6.86 8.80
CA LEU A 91 -2.69 6.92 8.94
C LEU A 91 -3.28 8.18 8.30
N ALA A 92 -2.63 9.33 8.49
CA ALA A 92 -3.03 10.60 7.88
C ALA A 92 -2.97 10.52 6.35
N LEU A 93 -1.91 9.93 5.80
CA LEU A 93 -1.77 9.69 4.37
C LEU A 93 -2.91 8.82 3.81
N GLU A 94 -3.24 7.73 4.48
CA GLU A 94 -4.29 6.81 4.05
C GLU A 94 -5.68 7.44 4.12
N ILE A 95 -5.94 8.26 5.14
CA ILE A 95 -7.18 9.05 5.23
C ILE A 95 -7.23 10.11 4.13
N ALA A 96 -6.11 10.76 3.81
CA ALA A 96 -6.06 11.74 2.74
C ALA A 96 -6.40 11.10 1.38
N VAL A 97 -5.78 9.95 1.07
CA VAL A 97 -6.07 9.18 -0.15
C VAL A 97 -7.54 8.77 -0.22
N LEU A 98 -8.08 8.20 0.87
CA LEU A 98 -9.50 7.86 0.96
C LEU A 98 -10.40 9.07 0.67
N SER A 99 -10.08 10.23 1.25
CA SER A 99 -10.84 11.46 1.10
C SER A 99 -10.85 11.97 -0.34
N PHE A 100 -9.72 11.94 -1.04
CA PHE A 100 -9.66 12.38 -2.43
C PHE A 100 -10.27 11.39 -3.42
N ASP A 101 -10.23 10.09 -3.11
CA ASP A 101 -10.82 9.02 -3.93
C ASP A 101 -12.36 9.01 -3.83
N GLU A 102 -12.93 9.22 -2.64
CA GLU A 102 -14.39 9.13 -2.44
C GLU A 102 -15.14 10.45 -2.64
N TRP A 103 -14.47 11.61 -2.52
CA TRP A 103 -15.08 12.92 -2.76
C TRP A 103 -14.44 13.63 -3.95
N PRO A 104 -14.97 13.45 -5.18
CA PRO A 104 -14.48 14.14 -6.37
C PRO A 104 -14.53 15.67 -6.29
N ALA A 105 -15.44 16.23 -5.49
CA ALA A 105 -15.56 17.68 -5.27
C ALA A 105 -14.40 18.28 -4.45
N LEU A 106 -13.70 17.47 -3.66
CA LEU A 106 -12.61 17.90 -2.77
C LEU A 106 -11.44 18.46 -3.59
N ASP A 107 -11.06 19.71 -3.35
CA ASP A 107 -9.96 20.38 -4.04
C ASP A 107 -8.70 20.48 -3.19
N ALA A 108 -8.87 20.72 -1.89
CA ALA A 108 -7.78 20.70 -0.91
C ALA A 108 -8.27 20.15 0.44
N LEU A 109 -7.35 19.55 1.18
CA LEU A 109 -7.61 18.85 2.42
C LEU A 109 -6.49 19.15 3.42
N THR A 110 -6.87 19.68 4.58
CA THR A 110 -5.98 19.72 5.74
C THR A 110 -6.48 18.74 6.79
N LEU A 111 -5.60 17.87 7.27
CA LEU A 111 -5.88 16.86 8.29
C LEU A 111 -4.89 17.02 9.44
N ALA A 112 -5.40 17.12 10.67
CA ALA A 112 -4.58 17.01 11.87
C ALA A 112 -5.02 15.78 12.68
N LEU A 113 -4.06 14.89 12.98
CA LEU A 113 -4.30 13.67 13.74
C LEU A 113 -3.48 13.71 15.02
N HIS A 114 -4.13 13.40 16.15
CA HIS A 114 -3.44 13.30 17.43
C HIS A 114 -4.01 12.20 18.32
N LYS A 115 -3.16 11.67 19.21
CA LYS A 115 -3.59 10.80 20.30
C LYS A 115 -4.02 11.70 21.48
N PRO A 116 -5.18 11.46 22.12
CA PRO A 116 -5.66 12.29 23.23
C PRO A 116 -4.88 12.04 24.52
N LYS A 117 -4.11 10.95 24.63
CA LYS A 117 -3.22 10.71 25.77
C LYS A 117 -2.02 11.66 25.69
N ILE A 118 -2.13 12.75 26.44
CA ILE A 118 -1.19 13.86 26.49
C ILE A 118 0.15 13.43 27.11
N ARG A 119 1.26 13.82 26.47
CA ARG A 119 2.57 13.85 27.13
C ARG A 119 2.61 15.01 28.11
N PRO A 120 3.08 14.82 29.36
CA PRO A 120 3.20 15.91 30.33
C PRO A 120 3.90 17.13 29.72
N GLY A 121 3.34 18.33 29.94
CA GLY A 121 3.88 19.59 29.42
C GLY A 121 3.48 19.94 27.98
N THR A 122 2.56 19.19 27.34
CA THR A 122 2.07 19.51 25.99
C THR A 122 0.55 19.66 25.98
N LYS A 123 0.02 20.62 25.20
CA LYS A 123 -1.44 20.72 24.96
C LYS A 123 -1.93 19.59 24.07
N ARG A 124 -1.15 19.28 23.03
CA ARG A 124 -1.43 18.25 22.03
C ARG A 124 -0.14 17.93 21.28
N VAL A 125 0.05 16.66 20.92
CA VAL A 125 1.09 16.22 19.98
C VAL A 125 0.44 15.34 18.93
N GLY A 126 0.72 15.65 17.67
CA GLY A 126 0.11 15.01 16.53
C GLY A 126 0.86 15.33 15.25
N VAL A 127 0.28 14.94 14.13
CA VAL A 127 0.77 15.20 12.78
C VAL A 127 -0.26 16.02 12.03
N GLU A 128 0.20 16.83 11.10
CA GLU A 128 -0.65 17.58 10.18
C GLU A 128 -0.23 17.27 8.75
N LEU A 129 -1.22 17.15 7.87
CA LEU A 129 -1.05 16.95 6.44
C LEU A 129 -1.92 17.99 5.72
N ASP A 130 -1.31 18.73 4.81
CA ASP A 130 -1.99 19.66 3.91
C ASP A 130 -1.71 19.22 2.47
N TRP A 131 -2.76 18.80 1.76
CA TRP A 131 -2.69 18.34 0.39
C TRP A 131 -3.74 19.00 -0.48
N THR A 132 -3.35 19.28 -1.72
CA THR A 132 -4.26 19.60 -2.81
C THR A 132 -4.58 18.36 -3.64
N ARG A 133 -5.59 18.46 -4.50
CA ARG A 133 -5.88 17.42 -5.50
C ARG A 133 -4.69 17.17 -6.43
N ALA A 134 -3.85 18.17 -6.68
CA ALA A 134 -2.63 18.01 -7.47
C ALA A 134 -1.60 17.14 -6.73
N ASP A 135 -1.40 17.36 -5.42
CA ASP A 135 -0.50 16.54 -4.59
C ASP A 135 -0.97 15.09 -4.55
N HIS A 136 -2.27 14.86 -4.36
CA HIS A 136 -2.86 13.51 -4.44
C HIS A 136 -2.60 12.86 -5.80
N ALA A 137 -2.83 13.57 -6.91
CA ALA A 137 -2.59 13.05 -8.25
C ALA A 137 -1.11 12.68 -8.47
N ALA A 138 -0.19 13.55 -8.03
CA ALA A 138 1.25 13.29 -8.10
C ALA A 138 1.65 12.06 -7.26
N TRP A 139 1.12 11.95 -6.04
CA TRP A 139 1.35 10.80 -5.18
C TRP A 139 0.85 9.50 -5.82
N ARG A 140 -0.36 9.51 -6.41
CA ARG A 140 -0.93 8.34 -7.11
C ARG A 140 -0.09 7.92 -8.31
N ALA A 141 0.45 8.88 -9.08
CA ALA A 141 1.34 8.60 -10.19
C ALA A 141 2.63 7.92 -9.71
N ALA A 142 3.29 8.50 -8.69
CA ALA A 142 4.50 7.93 -8.10
C ALA A 142 4.29 6.52 -7.53
N ALA A 143 3.14 6.29 -6.87
CA ALA A 143 2.77 4.97 -6.33
C ALA A 143 2.58 3.91 -7.45
N ARG A 144 1.94 4.29 -8.57
CA ARG A 144 1.78 3.42 -9.74
C ARG A 144 3.11 3.05 -10.37
N GLU A 145 4.00 4.03 -10.53
CA GLU A 145 5.35 3.78 -11.05
C GLU A 145 6.17 2.87 -10.12
N ALA A 146 6.07 3.06 -8.80
CA ALA A 146 6.73 2.21 -7.83
C ALA A 146 6.21 0.76 -7.89
N ALA A 147 4.90 0.57 -8.02
CA ALA A 147 4.30 -0.76 -8.21
C ALA A 147 4.77 -1.42 -9.50
N ALA A 148 4.79 -0.67 -10.62
CA ALA A 148 5.29 -1.17 -11.90
C ALA A 148 6.77 -1.56 -11.83
N ARG A 149 7.61 -0.79 -11.13
CA ARG A 149 9.03 -1.15 -10.91
C ARG A 149 9.18 -2.44 -10.11
N HIS A 150 8.37 -2.64 -9.07
CA HIS A 150 8.42 -3.86 -8.27
C HIS A 150 8.02 -5.10 -9.08
N GLU A 151 6.99 -4.99 -9.94
CA GLU A 151 6.58 -6.08 -10.82
C GLU A 151 7.66 -6.46 -11.84
N HIS A 152 8.36 -5.47 -12.42
CA HIS A 152 9.48 -5.71 -13.33
C HIS A 152 10.77 -6.16 -12.63
N ALA A 153 10.91 -5.90 -11.33
CA ALA A 153 12.06 -6.31 -10.51
C ALA A 153 11.91 -7.72 -9.90
N LEU A 154 10.76 -8.39 -10.10
CA LEU A 154 10.64 -9.81 -9.79
C LEU A 154 11.64 -10.58 -10.66
N PRO A 155 12.69 -11.21 -10.10
CA PRO A 155 13.56 -12.05 -10.89
C PRO A 155 12.72 -13.17 -11.51
N CYS A 156 12.96 -13.46 -12.80
CA CYS A 156 12.42 -14.59 -13.55
C CYS A 156 12.06 -15.78 -12.60
N ASP A 157 10.76 -15.93 -12.29
CA ASP A 157 10.29 -16.95 -11.35
C ASP A 157 10.58 -18.34 -11.93
N ALA A 158 11.36 -19.13 -11.18
CA ALA A 158 11.65 -20.54 -11.41
C ALA A 158 10.41 -21.46 -11.31
N ARG A 159 9.20 -20.92 -11.54
CA ARG A 159 7.92 -21.62 -11.60
C ARG A 159 7.17 -21.45 -12.92
N LYS A 160 7.79 -20.84 -13.94
CA LYS A 160 7.31 -20.94 -15.33
C LYS A 160 8.27 -21.83 -16.12
N PRO A 161 7.81 -22.93 -16.75
CA PRO A 161 8.64 -23.60 -17.74
C PRO A 161 8.95 -22.58 -18.84
N CYS A 162 10.23 -22.44 -19.19
CA CYS A 162 10.65 -21.63 -20.33
C CYS A 162 9.76 -21.97 -21.52
N ALA A 163 9.07 -20.97 -22.08
CA ALA A 163 8.29 -21.09 -23.31
C ALA A 163 9.17 -21.28 -24.57
N PHE A 164 10.32 -21.94 -24.43
CA PHE A 164 11.23 -22.32 -25.50
C PHE A 164 11.41 -23.86 -25.60
N ALA A 165 10.61 -24.64 -24.87
CA ALA A 165 10.62 -26.10 -24.97
C ALA A 165 9.21 -26.64 -25.26
N ALA A 166 8.65 -26.26 -26.41
CA ALA A 166 7.45 -26.89 -26.96
C ALA A 166 7.53 -27.03 -28.49
N ALA A 167 8.71 -27.35 -29.02
CA ALA A 167 8.90 -27.60 -30.45
C ALA A 167 9.89 -28.74 -30.72
N SER A 168 9.78 -29.86 -29.99
CA SER A 168 10.25 -31.18 -30.42
C SER A 168 9.81 -32.19 -29.37
N GLY A 169 8.73 -32.93 -29.65
CA GLY A 169 8.27 -34.01 -28.79
C GLY A 169 9.32 -35.10 -28.69
N MET A 170 10.06 -35.12 -27.58
CA MET A 170 10.79 -36.24 -27.01
C MET A 170 11.58 -35.70 -25.81
N TYR A 171 11.22 -36.07 -24.58
CA TYR A 171 12.14 -36.56 -23.55
C TYR A 171 11.43 -36.68 -22.18
N SER A 172 11.75 -37.79 -21.52
CA SER A 172 11.26 -38.23 -20.20
C SER A 172 11.73 -37.31 -19.06
N PRO A 173 10.92 -37.05 -18.02
CA PRO A 173 11.31 -36.20 -16.90
C PRO A 173 12.37 -36.89 -16.02
N CYS A 174 13.63 -36.49 -16.19
CA CYS A 174 14.70 -36.83 -15.26
C CYS A 174 14.67 -35.84 -14.09
N TRP A 175 14.25 -36.29 -12.92
CA TRP A 175 14.30 -35.52 -11.67
C TRP A 175 15.77 -35.28 -11.27
N VAL A 176 16.30 -34.10 -11.60
CA VAL A 176 17.57 -33.61 -11.03
C VAL A 176 17.24 -32.58 -9.96
N LEU A 177 17.73 -32.85 -8.75
CA LEU A 177 17.59 -32.04 -7.54
C LEU A 177 18.06 -30.58 -7.73
N PRO A 178 17.47 -29.60 -7.02
CA PRO A 178 17.84 -28.20 -7.12
C PRO A 178 19.11 -27.91 -6.29
N SER A 179 20.30 -28.24 -6.81
CA SER A 179 21.56 -27.82 -6.20
C SER A 179 22.65 -27.48 -7.22
N ALA A 180 22.36 -26.64 -8.21
CA ALA A 180 23.40 -26.03 -9.04
C ALA A 180 22.90 -24.78 -9.77
N CYS A 181 22.51 -23.74 -9.02
CA CYS A 181 22.37 -22.40 -9.60
C CYS A 181 23.01 -21.38 -8.65
N ARG A 182 24.29 -21.05 -8.89
CA ARG A 182 24.89 -19.82 -8.35
C ARG A 182 24.82 -18.76 -9.45
N PRO A 183 24.34 -17.54 -9.15
CA PRO A 183 24.38 -16.45 -10.11
C PRO A 183 25.84 -16.05 -10.34
N ARG A 184 26.30 -16.09 -11.60
CA ARG A 184 27.49 -15.37 -12.02
C ARG A 184 27.06 -13.95 -12.37
N SER A 185 27.71 -12.98 -11.76
CA SER A 185 27.51 -11.55 -12.03
C SER A 185 27.74 -11.24 -13.52
N GLY A 186 26.77 -10.54 -14.12
CA GLY A 186 26.96 -9.76 -15.34
C GLY A 186 27.02 -10.54 -16.65
N THR A 187 25.89 -11.08 -17.12
CA THR A 187 25.42 -11.10 -18.53
C THR A 187 24.22 -12.07 -18.68
N PRO A 188 23.13 -11.72 -19.39
CA PRO A 188 22.00 -12.61 -19.59
C PRO A 188 22.25 -13.46 -20.84
N SER A 189 23.05 -14.52 -20.72
CA SER A 189 23.28 -15.46 -21.82
C SER A 189 23.60 -16.85 -21.24
N CYS A 190 22.56 -17.64 -20.98
CA CYS A 190 22.72 -19.05 -20.67
C CYS A 190 23.09 -19.82 -21.95
N ARG A 191 24.37 -20.18 -22.10
CA ARG A 191 24.79 -21.24 -23.05
C ARG A 191 24.78 -22.58 -22.33
N CYS A 192 23.99 -23.53 -22.83
CA CYS A 192 24.06 -24.92 -22.37
C CYS A 192 25.39 -25.55 -22.84
N LEU A 193 26.20 -26.02 -21.90
CA LEU A 193 27.37 -26.85 -22.20
C LEU A 193 26.91 -28.30 -22.45
N PRO A 194 27.40 -29.00 -23.50
CA PRO A 194 27.06 -30.40 -23.73
C PRO A 194 27.70 -31.29 -22.65
N THR A 195 26.91 -32.20 -22.08
CA THR A 195 27.34 -33.22 -21.11
C THR A 195 28.35 -34.21 -21.71
N PRO A 196 29.42 -34.59 -21.00
CA PRO A 196 30.33 -35.64 -21.44
C PRO A 196 29.65 -37.01 -21.37
N GLY A 197 29.72 -37.76 -22.48
CA GLY A 197 29.09 -39.07 -22.64
C GLY A 197 29.61 -40.13 -21.66
N ARG A 198 28.70 -40.88 -21.04
CA ARG A 198 29.01 -42.05 -20.20
C ARG A 198 29.54 -43.21 -21.06
N ALA A 199 30.75 -43.65 -20.76
CA ALA A 199 31.34 -44.87 -21.27
C ALA A 199 30.48 -46.10 -20.90
N ARG A 200 30.16 -46.92 -21.90
CA ARG A 200 29.44 -48.20 -21.75
C ARG A 200 30.34 -49.21 -21.01
N ARG A 201 29.98 -49.62 -19.79
CA ARG A 201 30.51 -50.85 -19.16
C ARG A 201 29.61 -52.02 -19.54
N ARG A 202 30.21 -53.03 -20.18
CA ARG A 202 29.58 -54.29 -20.61
C ARG A 202 29.17 -55.12 -19.40
N ALA A 203 27.95 -55.65 -19.41
CA ALA A 203 27.45 -56.63 -18.45
C ALA A 203 28.09 -58.02 -18.72
N ARG A 204 28.49 -58.71 -17.65
CA ARG A 204 28.73 -60.17 -17.66
C ARG A 204 27.46 -60.83 -17.10
N SER A 205 26.80 -61.66 -17.90
CA SER A 205 25.68 -62.52 -17.49
C SER A 205 26.18 -63.74 -16.71
N PRO A 206 25.45 -64.22 -15.70
CA PRO A 206 25.59 -65.58 -15.17
C PRO A 206 24.42 -66.46 -15.64
N ALA A 207 24.70 -67.61 -16.25
CA ALA A 207 23.79 -68.75 -16.29
C ALA A 207 24.52 -69.98 -16.84
N LEU A 208 24.60 -71.06 -16.06
CA LEU A 208 24.40 -72.44 -16.50
C LEU A 208 24.60 -73.40 -15.32
N ALA A 209 23.50 -73.96 -14.83
CA ALA A 209 23.45 -75.31 -14.30
C ALA A 209 22.02 -75.83 -14.49
N ARG A 210 21.84 -76.65 -15.53
CA ARG A 210 20.71 -77.57 -15.71
C ARG A 210 21.17 -78.94 -15.21
N SER A 211 20.31 -79.70 -14.54
CA SER A 211 19.81 -81.01 -15.01
C SER A 211 19.21 -81.84 -13.86
N CYS A 212 18.10 -82.49 -14.23
CA CYS A 212 17.46 -83.69 -13.68
C CYS A 212 17.15 -83.78 -12.18
#